data_AF-A0A9E0U5R4-F1
#
_entry.id   AF-A0A9E0U5R4-F1
#
_cell.length_a   1.000
_cell.length_b   1.000
_cell.length_c   1.000
_cell.angle_alpha   90.00
_cell.angle_beta   90.00
_cell.angle_gamma   90.00
#
_symmetry.space_group_name_H-M   'P 1'
#
loop_
_entity.id
_entity.type
_entity.pdbx_description
1 polymer ?
#
loop_
_entity_poly.entity_id
_entity_poly.type
_entity_poly.pdbx_seq_one_letter_code
_entity_poly.pdbx_strand_id
1 'polypeptide(L)'
;MPPAAGVTTTQAPWQKTFLAFAGPGIRRPSESMRVTDIDAEGILEDLAARDWQTPVYVGTGRHAGYTLCHAAGAWCTALFHGRALVGFYADSYLWIAASHRGRSLSTPLILAAADQRGGTILPPGIALQGYTAASVAVHLAAHRHAVRTALAKGLPVPAEVLEEIRVGGKGSRGPALPVFNPAG
;
A
#
# COMPACT_ATOMS: atom_id res chain seq x y z
N MET A 1 3.26 13.58 38.93
CA MET A 1 4.08 12.95 37.88
C MET A 1 3.25 12.90 36.60
N PRO A 2 3.66 13.55 35.50
CA PRO A 2 3.07 13.23 34.21
C PRO A 2 3.63 11.87 33.71
N PRO A 3 2.84 11.07 32.98
CA PRO A 3 3.36 9.85 32.36
C PRO A 3 4.32 10.18 31.22
N ALA A 4 5.35 9.34 31.07
CA ALA A 4 6.37 9.44 30.03
C ALA A 4 5.73 9.42 28.64
N ALA A 5 5.96 10.47 27.85
CA ALA A 5 5.65 10.51 26.44
C ALA A 5 6.56 9.51 25.72
N GLY A 6 6.05 8.30 25.48
CA GLY A 6 6.60 7.43 24.45
C GLY A 6 6.42 8.13 23.12
N VAL A 7 7.45 8.83 22.65
CA VAL A 7 7.49 9.36 21.29
C VAL A 7 7.58 8.17 20.37
N THR A 8 6.43 7.68 19.91
CA THR A 8 6.38 6.76 18.78
C THR A 8 6.79 7.57 17.56
N THR A 9 8.10 7.66 17.29
CA THR A 9 8.60 8.35 16.11
C THR A 9 7.97 7.66 14.90
N THR A 10 7.05 8.37 14.26
CA THR A 10 6.37 7.86 13.07
C THR A 10 7.40 7.73 11.97
N GLN A 11 7.70 6.48 11.59
CA GLN A 11 8.68 6.17 10.55
C GLN A 11 8.00 6.20 9.19
N ALA A 12 8.68 6.72 8.19
CA ALA A 12 8.20 6.73 6.82
C ALA A 12 8.26 5.33 6.17
N PRO A 13 7.53 5.08 5.07
CA PRO A 13 7.51 3.77 4.41
C PRO A 13 8.89 3.22 4.01
N TRP A 14 9.83 4.09 3.59
CA TRP A 14 11.19 3.68 3.20
C TRP A 14 12.12 3.37 4.38
N GLN A 15 11.69 3.68 5.61
CA GLN A 15 12.44 3.36 6.83
C GLN A 15 12.04 2.02 7.44
N LYS A 16 11.13 1.29 6.79
CA LYS A 16 10.61 0.00 7.23
C LYS A 16 10.99 -1.08 6.24
N THR A 17 11.25 -2.30 6.71
CA THR A 17 11.31 -3.48 5.84
C THR A 17 9.94 -3.74 5.22
N PHE A 18 9.87 -4.50 4.13
CA PHE A 18 8.61 -4.79 3.44
C PHE A 18 7.62 -5.50 4.37
N LEU A 19 8.12 -6.39 5.23
CA LEU A 19 7.30 -7.03 6.25
C LEU A 19 6.75 -6.04 7.28
N ALA A 20 7.54 -5.06 7.73
CA ALA A 20 7.06 -4.03 8.66
C ALA A 20 6.13 -3.01 7.98
N PHE A 21 6.29 -2.81 6.67
CA PHE A 21 5.42 -1.98 5.84
C PHE A 21 4.05 -2.64 5.61
N ALA A 22 4.02 -3.90 5.19
CA ALA A 22 2.80 -4.63 4.79
C ALA A 22 2.21 -5.55 5.86
N GLY A 23 2.92 -5.80 6.96
CA GLY A 23 2.47 -6.66 8.03
C GLY A 23 2.59 -8.16 7.71
N PRO A 24 2.29 -9.03 8.70
CA PRO A 24 2.61 -10.47 8.63
C PRO A 24 1.80 -11.26 7.60
N GLY A 25 0.65 -10.74 7.16
CA GLY A 25 -0.25 -11.43 6.22
C GLY A 25 0.36 -11.71 4.86
N ILE A 26 1.37 -10.95 4.44
CA ILE A 26 2.07 -11.17 3.16
C ILE A 26 2.77 -12.54 3.09
N ARG A 27 3.02 -13.18 4.25
CA ARG A 27 3.72 -14.48 4.30
C ARG A 27 2.87 -15.64 3.79
N ARG A 28 1.55 -15.48 3.71
CA ARG A 28 0.62 -16.55 3.29
C ARG A 28 -0.48 -15.94 2.41
N PRO A 29 -0.16 -15.62 1.14
CA PRO A 29 -1.16 -15.09 0.23
C PRO A 29 -2.27 -16.12 -0.02
N SER A 30 -3.50 -15.63 -0.16
CA SER A 30 -4.72 -16.40 -0.43
C SER A 30 -5.62 -15.61 -1.38
N GLU A 31 -6.29 -16.32 -2.28
CA GLU A 31 -7.31 -15.73 -3.17
C GLU A 31 -8.66 -15.49 -2.46
N SER A 32 -8.85 -16.02 -1.25
CA SER A 32 -10.09 -15.89 -0.47
C SER A 32 -10.42 -14.45 -0.06
N MET A 33 -9.48 -13.52 -0.18
CA MET A 33 -9.60 -12.10 0.22
C MET A 33 -9.58 -11.16 -1.00
N ARG A 34 -9.84 -11.71 -2.20
CA ARG A 34 -9.91 -10.92 -3.42
C ARG A 34 -11.17 -10.06 -3.42
N VAL A 35 -10.99 -8.76 -3.66
CA VAL A 35 -12.08 -7.83 -3.95
C VAL A 35 -12.44 -7.96 -5.42
N THR A 36 -13.68 -8.33 -5.69
CA THR A 36 -14.25 -8.30 -7.04
C THR A 36 -14.74 -6.90 -7.40
N ASP A 37 -15.06 -6.67 -8.67
CA ASP A 37 -15.67 -5.40 -9.08
C ASP A 37 -17.05 -5.20 -8.42
N ILE A 38 -17.77 -6.29 -8.10
CA ILE A 38 -19.04 -6.26 -7.36
C ILE A 38 -18.82 -5.82 -5.92
N ASP A 39 -17.82 -6.39 -5.22
CA ASP A 39 -17.50 -5.98 -3.85
C ASP A 39 -17.07 -4.51 -3.78
N ALA A 40 -16.43 -4.01 -4.85
CA ALA A 40 -16.02 -2.62 -4.94
C ALA A 40 -17.21 -1.67 -5.10
N GLU A 41 -18.30 -2.06 -5.76
CA GLU A 41 -19.49 -1.21 -5.93
C GLU A 41 -20.07 -0.77 -4.58
N GLY A 42 -20.25 -1.69 -3.64
CA GLY A 42 -20.74 -1.35 -2.30
C GLY A 42 -19.80 -0.40 -1.54
N ILE A 43 -18.49 -0.61 -1.66
CA ILE A 43 -17.50 0.31 -1.07
C ILE A 43 -17.55 1.68 -1.75
N LEU A 44 -17.74 1.73 -3.07
CA LEU A 44 -17.82 3.00 -3.80
C LEU A 44 -19.03 3.84 -3.38
N GLU A 45 -20.17 3.22 -3.11
CA GLU A 45 -21.36 3.91 -2.58
C GLU A 45 -21.05 4.57 -1.22
N ASP A 46 -20.45 3.81 -0.29
CA ASP A 46 -20.03 4.30 1.01
C ASP A 46 -19.01 5.44 0.90
N LEU A 47 -18.10 5.37 -0.07
CA LEU A 47 -17.07 6.38 -0.32
C LEU A 47 -17.64 7.65 -0.97
N ALA A 48 -18.68 7.53 -1.79
CA ALA A 48 -19.32 8.67 -2.44
C ALA A 48 -19.97 9.64 -1.44
N ALA A 49 -20.42 9.12 -0.29
CA ALA A 49 -21.04 9.91 0.78
C ALA A 49 -20.03 10.60 1.72
N ARG A 50 -18.71 10.39 1.54
CA ARG A 50 -17.70 10.93 2.46
C ARG A 50 -17.23 12.33 2.08
N ASP A 51 -16.86 13.08 3.11
CA ASP A 51 -16.10 14.31 2.95
C ASP A 51 -14.64 14.00 2.64
N TRP A 52 -14.11 14.69 1.64
CA TRP A 52 -12.74 14.51 1.15
C TRP A 52 -11.90 15.74 1.48
N GLN A 53 -10.67 15.51 1.94
CA GLN A 53 -9.67 16.55 2.12
C GLN A 53 -9.22 17.12 0.76
N THR A 54 -8.45 18.22 0.82
CA THR A 54 -7.90 18.89 -0.37
C THR A 54 -7.17 17.89 -1.28
N PRO A 55 -7.54 17.82 -2.59
CA PRO A 55 -6.88 16.91 -3.52
C PRO A 55 -5.41 17.23 -3.72
N VAL A 56 -4.58 16.19 -3.81
CA VAL A 56 -3.15 16.28 -4.14
C VAL A 56 -2.89 15.65 -5.49
N TYR A 57 -2.18 16.35 -6.38
CA TYR A 57 -1.81 15.80 -7.69
C TYR A 57 -0.84 14.64 -7.56
N VAL A 58 -1.12 13.54 -8.24
CA VAL A 58 -0.29 12.32 -8.16
C VAL A 58 1.03 12.45 -8.91
N GLY A 59 1.08 13.29 -9.94
CA GLY A 59 2.31 13.60 -10.67
C GLY A 59 2.10 13.73 -12.18
N THR A 60 3.16 13.43 -12.93
CA THR A 60 3.21 13.59 -14.39
C THR A 60 3.18 12.25 -15.13
N GLY A 61 3.22 12.29 -16.47
CA GLY A 61 3.29 11.09 -17.31
C GLY A 61 2.05 10.20 -17.17
N ARG A 62 2.26 8.93 -16.77
CA ARG A 62 1.15 7.94 -16.62
C ARG A 62 0.16 8.30 -15.52
N HIS A 63 0.53 9.20 -14.60
CA HIS A 63 -0.30 9.67 -13.50
C HIS A 63 -0.86 11.08 -13.74
N ALA A 64 -0.63 11.67 -14.93
CA ALA A 64 -1.15 12.99 -15.26
C ALA A 64 -2.69 13.00 -15.24
N GLY A 65 -3.27 14.04 -14.67
CA GLY A 65 -4.73 14.21 -14.55
C GLY A 65 -5.38 13.41 -13.42
N TYR A 66 -4.59 12.73 -12.58
CA TYR A 66 -5.09 12.08 -11.38
C TYR A 66 -4.81 12.89 -10.12
N THR A 67 -5.75 12.86 -9.19
CA THR A 67 -5.60 13.43 -7.84
C THR A 67 -5.89 12.37 -6.78
N LEU A 68 -5.18 12.45 -5.66
CA LEU A 68 -5.43 11.67 -4.45
C LEU A 68 -6.15 12.53 -3.43
N CYS A 69 -7.13 11.95 -2.76
CA CYS A 69 -7.80 12.58 -1.63
C CYS A 69 -7.88 11.60 -0.46
N HIS A 70 -7.79 12.13 0.74
CA HIS A 70 -8.03 11.39 1.97
C HIS A 70 -9.44 11.67 2.48
N ALA A 71 -10.14 10.65 2.96
CA ALA A 71 -11.42 10.86 3.62
C ALA A 71 -11.22 11.58 4.96
N ALA A 72 -12.08 12.54 5.28
CA ALA A 72 -12.07 13.19 6.59
C ALA A 72 -12.42 12.17 7.69
N GLY A 73 -11.61 12.13 8.76
CA GLY A 73 -11.87 11.29 9.93
C GLY A 73 -11.76 9.78 9.72
N ALA A 74 -11.20 9.30 8.60
CA ALA A 74 -11.08 7.88 8.30
C ALA A 74 -9.74 7.50 7.64
N TRP A 75 -9.33 6.24 7.79
CA TRP A 75 -8.15 5.67 7.14
C TRP A 75 -8.46 5.24 5.70
N CYS A 76 -9.01 6.14 4.90
CA CYS A 76 -9.35 5.88 3.51
C CYS A 76 -8.67 6.90 2.60
N THR A 77 -8.11 6.39 1.50
CA THR A 77 -7.56 7.20 0.41
C THR A 77 -8.25 6.83 -0.88
N ALA A 78 -8.68 7.82 -1.67
CA ALA A 78 -9.27 7.62 -2.99
C ALA A 78 -8.47 8.36 -4.06
N LEU A 79 -8.57 7.82 -5.27
CA LEU A 79 -7.99 8.36 -6.48
C LEU A 79 -9.10 8.85 -7.40
N PHE A 80 -8.94 10.05 -7.91
CA PHE A 80 -9.88 10.69 -8.81
C PHE A 80 -9.24 10.99 -10.16
N HIS A 81 -10.05 10.94 -11.21
CA HIS A 81 -9.74 11.51 -12.52
C HIS A 81 -10.81 12.55 -12.85
N GLY A 82 -10.44 13.83 -12.79
CA GLY A 82 -11.42 14.92 -12.75
C GLY A 82 -12.28 14.81 -11.49
N ARG A 83 -13.60 14.62 -11.65
CA ARG A 83 -14.55 14.43 -10.54
C ARG A 83 -14.92 12.97 -10.28
N ALA A 84 -14.49 12.05 -11.13
CA ALA A 84 -14.84 10.64 -11.00
C ALA A 84 -13.85 9.90 -10.08
N LEU A 85 -14.38 9.15 -9.11
CA LEU A 85 -13.60 8.21 -8.30
C LEU A 85 -13.24 6.99 -9.16
N VAL A 86 -11.95 6.70 -9.30
CA VAL A 86 -11.42 5.68 -10.22
C VAL A 86 -10.55 4.62 -9.52
N GLY A 87 -10.28 4.79 -8.23
CA GLY A 87 -9.69 3.78 -7.37
C GLY A 87 -9.70 4.20 -5.91
N PHE A 88 -9.49 3.25 -5.01
CA PHE A 88 -9.41 3.51 -3.58
C PHE A 88 -8.49 2.51 -2.86
N TYR A 89 -8.01 2.94 -1.69
CA TYR A 89 -7.45 2.11 -0.64
C TYR A 89 -8.24 2.37 0.65
N ALA A 90 -9.16 1.48 0.99
CA ALA A 90 -10.11 1.64 2.09
C ALA A 90 -10.11 0.38 2.95
N ASP A 91 -9.89 0.50 4.27
CA ASP A 91 -9.96 -0.63 5.21
C ASP A 91 -9.22 -1.90 4.74
N SER A 92 -8.06 -1.70 4.10
CA SER A 92 -7.19 -2.75 3.55
C SER A 92 -7.62 -3.36 2.21
N TYR A 93 -8.63 -2.80 1.57
CA TYR A 93 -9.05 -3.13 0.21
C TYR A 93 -8.48 -2.13 -0.79
N LEU A 94 -7.81 -2.64 -1.82
CA LEU A 94 -7.33 -1.88 -2.96
C LEU A 94 -8.18 -2.22 -4.17
N TRP A 95 -8.73 -1.18 -4.81
CA TRP A 95 -9.43 -1.33 -6.07
C TRP A 95 -9.08 -0.19 -7.03
N ILE A 96 -9.04 -0.52 -8.33
CA ILE A 96 -8.86 0.42 -9.43
C ILE A 96 -9.83 0.00 -10.54
N ALA A 97 -10.62 0.96 -11.02
CA ALA A 97 -11.53 0.79 -12.14
C ALA A 97 -10.81 0.20 -13.36
N ALA A 98 -11.47 -0.76 -14.04
CA ALA A 98 -10.86 -1.54 -15.12
C ALA A 98 -10.20 -0.67 -16.21
N SER A 99 -10.87 0.40 -16.63
CA SER A 99 -10.39 1.36 -17.64
C SER A 99 -9.13 2.14 -17.23
N HIS A 100 -8.78 2.16 -15.95
CA HIS A 100 -7.61 2.86 -15.40
C HIS A 100 -6.49 1.91 -14.93
N ARG A 101 -6.66 0.58 -15.06
CA ARG A 101 -5.63 -0.42 -14.73
C ARG A 101 -4.43 -0.32 -15.69
N GLY A 102 -3.30 -0.92 -15.31
CA GLY A 102 -2.05 -0.89 -16.09
C GLY A 102 -1.27 0.43 -16.04
N ARG A 103 -1.75 1.41 -15.28
CA ARG A 103 -1.14 2.75 -15.14
C ARG A 103 -0.32 2.92 -13.85
N SER A 104 -0.07 1.84 -13.12
CA SER A 104 0.67 1.86 -11.84
C SER A 104 0.04 2.71 -10.73
N LEU A 105 -1.27 2.98 -10.81
CA LEU A 105 -2.02 3.82 -9.87
C LEU A 105 -2.17 3.22 -8.46
N SER A 106 -1.88 1.93 -8.29
CA SER A 106 -1.86 1.28 -6.97
C SER A 106 -0.74 1.82 -6.08
N THR A 107 0.42 2.12 -6.67
CA THR A 107 1.58 2.66 -5.93
C THR A 107 1.27 3.97 -5.21
N PRO A 108 0.78 5.04 -5.87
CA PRO A 108 0.46 6.28 -5.19
C PRO A 108 -0.66 6.10 -4.15
N LEU A 109 -1.68 5.29 -4.42
CA LEU A 109 -2.74 4.97 -3.44
C LEU A 109 -2.18 4.30 -2.17
N ILE A 110 -1.36 3.26 -2.34
CA ILE A 110 -0.75 2.51 -1.25
C ILE A 110 0.16 3.42 -0.41
N LEU A 111 0.99 4.24 -1.05
CA LEU A 111 1.93 5.12 -0.35
C LEU A 111 1.22 6.24 0.39
N ALA A 112 0.17 6.81 -0.19
CA ALA A 112 -0.65 7.81 0.48
C ALA A 112 -1.39 7.21 1.70
N ALA A 113 -1.95 6.00 1.56
CA ALA A 113 -2.56 5.30 2.70
C ALA A 113 -1.53 4.98 3.79
N ALA A 114 -0.31 4.58 3.41
CA ALA A 114 0.76 4.31 4.36
C ALA A 114 1.22 5.58 5.09
N ASP A 115 1.30 6.71 4.39
CA ASP A 115 1.68 7.99 4.97
C ASP A 115 0.71 8.42 6.08
N GLN A 116 -0.59 8.31 5.82
CA GLN A 116 -1.62 8.56 6.84
C GLN A 116 -1.42 7.69 8.09
N ARG A 117 -1.05 6.43 7.90
CA ARG A 117 -0.97 5.39 8.94
C ARG A 117 0.43 5.30 9.58
N GLY A 118 1.29 6.28 9.35
CA GLY A 118 2.62 6.31 9.94
C GLY A 118 3.60 5.31 9.34
N GLY A 119 3.57 5.23 8.02
CA GLY A 119 4.49 4.47 7.18
C GLY A 119 4.16 2.99 7.02
N THR A 120 3.05 2.50 7.56
CA THR A 120 2.56 1.12 7.37
C THR A 120 1.21 1.13 6.66
N ILE A 121 0.90 0.10 5.88
CA ILE A 121 -0.44 -0.05 5.32
C ILE A 121 -1.41 -0.74 6.28
N LEU A 122 -0.99 -1.23 7.44
CA LEU A 122 -1.93 -1.77 8.43
C LEU A 122 -2.60 -0.61 9.19
N PRO A 123 -3.94 -0.54 9.22
CA PRO A 123 -4.63 0.39 10.13
C PRO A 123 -4.27 0.08 11.60
N PRO A 124 -4.30 1.09 12.49
CA PRO A 124 -4.17 0.85 13.92
C PRO A 124 -5.17 -0.21 14.42
N GLY A 125 -4.71 -1.15 15.25
CA GLY A 125 -5.54 -2.23 15.81
C GLY A 125 -5.72 -3.45 14.91
N ILE A 126 -5.26 -3.40 13.65
CA ILE A 126 -5.31 -4.56 12.74
C ILE A 126 -3.96 -5.28 12.74
N ALA A 127 -3.97 -6.53 13.20
CA ALA A 127 -2.76 -7.36 13.27
C ALA A 127 -2.48 -8.18 12.00
N LEU A 128 -3.51 -8.39 11.15
CA LEU A 128 -3.41 -9.23 9.96
C LEU A 128 -4.32 -8.73 8.83
N GLN A 129 -3.79 -8.72 7.61
CA GLN A 129 -4.51 -8.42 6.38
C GLN A 129 -4.29 -9.57 5.39
N GLY A 130 -5.34 -9.95 4.67
CA GLY A 130 -5.23 -10.94 3.60
C GLY A 130 -4.63 -10.33 2.33
N TYR A 131 -3.79 -11.11 1.64
CA TYR A 131 -3.20 -10.69 0.37
C TYR A 131 -3.42 -11.75 -0.69
N THR A 132 -3.83 -11.36 -1.89
CA THR A 132 -3.68 -12.19 -3.09
C THR A 132 -2.23 -12.12 -3.57
N ALA A 133 -1.81 -13.02 -4.45
CA ALA A 133 -0.46 -12.92 -5.04
C ALA A 133 -0.26 -11.59 -5.78
N ALA A 134 -1.31 -11.12 -6.47
CA ALA A 134 -1.30 -9.82 -7.15
C ALA A 134 -1.20 -8.66 -6.15
N SER A 135 -1.89 -8.74 -5.01
CA SER A 135 -1.81 -7.67 -4.02
C SER A 135 -0.43 -7.62 -3.36
N VAL A 136 0.22 -8.75 -3.07
CA VAL A 136 1.62 -8.75 -2.59
C VAL A 136 2.53 -8.02 -3.58
N ALA A 137 2.40 -8.31 -4.88
CA ALA A 137 3.26 -7.71 -5.91
C ALA A 137 3.13 -6.17 -5.97
N VAL A 138 1.92 -5.62 -5.88
CA VAL A 138 1.73 -4.16 -5.92
C VAL A 138 2.20 -3.47 -4.64
N HIS A 139 2.07 -4.10 -3.47
CA HIS A 139 2.61 -3.56 -2.22
C HIS A 139 4.14 -3.56 -2.23
N LEU A 140 4.76 -4.64 -2.73
CA LEU A 140 6.21 -4.70 -2.88
C LEU A 140 6.71 -3.64 -3.87
N ALA A 141 5.99 -3.43 -4.97
CA ALA A 141 6.31 -2.38 -5.93
C ALA A 141 6.21 -0.97 -5.30
N ALA A 142 5.18 -0.72 -4.50
CA ALA A 142 5.02 0.55 -3.78
C ALA A 142 6.14 0.78 -2.77
N HIS A 143 6.47 -0.22 -1.95
CA HIS A 143 7.58 -0.14 -1.00
C HIS A 143 8.93 0.12 -1.68
N ARG A 144 9.24 -0.63 -2.74
CA ARG A 144 10.44 -0.40 -3.57
C ARG A 144 10.47 1.00 -4.18
N HIS A 145 9.33 1.51 -4.63
CA HIS A 145 9.22 2.86 -5.15
C HIS A 145 9.55 3.89 -4.06
N ALA A 146 8.99 3.76 -2.86
CA ALA A 146 9.30 4.66 -1.73
C ALA A 146 10.80 4.67 -1.40
N VAL A 147 11.43 3.49 -1.31
CA VAL A 147 12.87 3.38 -1.03
C VAL A 147 13.71 4.05 -2.12
N ARG A 148 13.43 3.77 -3.40
CA ARG A 148 14.17 4.38 -4.51
C ARG A 148 13.99 5.89 -4.56
N THR A 149 12.78 6.38 -4.31
CA THR A 149 12.50 7.81 -4.25
C THR A 149 13.23 8.49 -3.09
N ALA A 150 13.31 7.83 -1.92
CA ALA A 150 14.08 8.33 -0.79
C ALA A 150 15.59 8.40 -1.10
N LEU A 151 16.15 7.34 -1.70
CA LEU A 151 17.54 7.31 -2.15
C LEU A 151 17.84 8.41 -3.19
N ALA A 152 16.96 8.60 -4.18
CA ALA A 152 17.11 9.65 -5.18
C ALA A 152 17.08 11.06 -4.58
N LYS A 153 16.43 11.23 -3.42
CA LYS A 153 16.38 12.49 -2.65
C LYS A 153 17.52 12.62 -1.62
N GLY A 154 18.44 11.65 -1.54
CA GLY A 154 19.52 11.65 -0.54
C GLY A 154 19.04 11.43 0.89
N LEU A 155 17.84 10.88 1.09
CA LEU A 155 17.30 10.60 2.43
C LEU A 155 17.92 9.32 3.02
N PRO A 156 18.10 9.24 4.34
CA PRO A 156 18.65 8.05 4.99
C PRO A 156 17.68 6.87 4.86
N VAL A 157 18.19 5.74 4.36
CA VAL A 157 17.49 4.45 4.27
C VAL A 157 18.23 3.44 5.16
N PRO A 158 17.54 2.75 6.09
CA PRO A 158 18.18 1.75 6.95
C PRO A 158 18.82 0.61 6.16
N ALA A 159 19.92 0.06 6.69
CA ALA A 159 20.71 -0.97 6.00
C ALA A 159 19.89 -2.24 5.73
N GLU A 160 19.06 -2.65 6.69
CA GLU A 160 18.15 -3.80 6.57
C GLU A 160 17.15 -3.65 5.43
N VAL A 161 16.70 -2.42 5.15
CA VAL A 161 15.82 -2.12 4.02
C VAL A 161 16.60 -2.21 2.71
N LEU A 162 17.83 -1.71 2.68
CA LEU A 162 18.69 -1.81 1.49
C LEU A 162 19.01 -3.25 1.12
N GLU A 163 19.31 -4.11 2.11
CA GLU A 163 19.58 -5.52 1.88
C GLU A 163 18.36 -6.25 1.31
N GLU A 164 17.16 -6.00 1.84
CA GLU A 164 15.92 -6.59 1.33
C GLU A 164 15.68 -6.24 -0.15
N ILE A 165 15.94 -4.99 -0.53
CA ILE A 165 15.80 -4.51 -1.91
C ILE A 165 16.85 -5.13 -2.83
N ARG A 166 18.09 -5.33 -2.35
CA ARG A 166 19.19 -5.99 -3.09
C ARG A 166 18.90 -7.46 -3.36
N VAL A 167 18.50 -8.21 -2.32
CA VAL A 167 18.19 -9.64 -2.43
C VAL A 167 16.99 -9.87 -3.33
N GLY A 168 15.94 -9.06 -3.20
CA GLY A 168 14.76 -9.15 -4.05
C GLY A 168 14.95 -8.66 -5.50
N GLY A 169 16.09 -8.05 -5.83
CA GLY A 169 16.44 -7.59 -7.18
C GLY A 169 17.25 -8.59 -8.01
N LYS A 170 17.87 -9.60 -7.39
CA LYS A 170 18.76 -10.57 -8.06
C LYS A 170 18.07 -11.82 -8.63
N GLY A 171 16.74 -11.92 -8.60
CA GLY A 171 16.05 -13.10 -9.13
C GLY A 171 14.56 -12.89 -9.40
N SER A 172 14.21 -12.51 -10.62
CA SER A 172 12.88 -12.79 -11.19
C SER A 172 12.82 -14.22 -11.77
N ARG A 173 13.23 -15.20 -10.96
CA ARG A 173 12.68 -16.56 -10.96
C ARG A 173 12.19 -16.78 -9.54
N GLY A 174 10.89 -17.02 -9.40
CA GLY A 174 10.17 -16.92 -8.13
C GLY A 174 10.78 -17.77 -7.00
N PRO A 175 10.39 -17.51 -5.73
CA PRO A 175 10.75 -18.41 -4.67
C PRO A 175 10.14 -19.78 -4.99
N ALA A 176 11.00 -20.80 -5.15
CA ALA A 176 10.55 -22.18 -5.02
C ALA A 176 10.00 -22.31 -3.60
N LEU A 177 8.68 -22.43 -3.51
CA LEU A 177 8.03 -22.81 -2.26
C LEU A 177 8.64 -24.16 -1.83
N PRO A 178 8.95 -24.36 -0.54
CA PRO A 178 9.39 -25.66 -0.08
C PRO A 178 8.28 -26.68 -0.34
N VAL A 179 8.59 -27.70 -1.15
CA VAL A 179 7.76 -28.89 -1.30
C VAL A 179 7.77 -29.60 0.05
N PHE A 180 6.64 -29.55 0.74
CA PHE A 180 6.42 -30.35 1.95
C PHE A 180 6.35 -31.82 1.51
N ASN A 181 7.23 -32.66 2.03
CA ASN A 181 7.21 -34.11 1.82
C ASN A 181 6.55 -34.77 3.04
N PRO A 182 5.28 -35.24 2.97
CA PRO A 182 4.66 -35.91 4.08
C PRO A 182 4.98 -37.42 4.00
N ALA A 183 6.17 -37.80 4.44
CA ALA A 183 6.48 -39.18 4.78
C ALA A 183 7.69 -39.22 5.73
N GLY A 184 7.40 -39.50 7.00
CA GLY A 184 8.33 -39.73 8.09
C GLY A 184 7.54 -40.17 9.31
#